data_AF-A0A8X6F9M8-F1
#
_entry.id   AF-A0A8X6F9M8-F1
#
_cell.length_a   1.000
_cell.length_b   1.000
_cell.length_c   1.000
_cell.angle_alpha   90.00
_cell.angle_beta   90.00
_cell.angle_gamma   90.00
#
_symmetry.space_group_name_H-M   'P 1'
#
loop_
_entity.id
_entity.type
_entity.pdbx_description
1 polymer ?
#
loop_
_entity_poly.entity_id
_entity_poly.type
_entity_poly.pdbx_seq_one_letter_code
_entity_poly.pdbx_strand_id
1 'polypeptide(L)'
;MDEDRRWKLLELERANGIEKRTVHRILRNEQHLRKIAARWVPHALTEVQRWLRYAICFDPFARRNRTAINSGHEKSPSMDFRPGHTNQK
;
A
#
# COMPACT_ATOMS: atom_id res chain seq x y z
N MET A 1 14.84 4.10 -1.70
CA MET A 1 14.87 4.72 -3.03
C MET A 1 13.62 4.30 -3.78
N ASP A 2 12.49 4.90 -3.39
CA ASP A 2 11.19 4.69 -4.01
C ASP A 2 11.03 5.73 -5.13
N GLU A 3 11.62 5.44 -6.29
CA GLU A 3 11.20 6.15 -7.49
C GLU A 3 9.74 5.77 -7.73
N ASP A 4 8.82 6.72 -7.47
CA ASP A 4 7.41 6.59 -7.79
C ASP A 4 7.30 6.50 -9.32
N ARG A 5 7.44 5.28 -9.85
CA ARG A 5 7.51 4.97 -11.28
C ARG A 5 6.12 5.00 -11.91
N ARG A 6 5.46 6.15 -11.81
CA ARG A 6 4.23 6.47 -12.57
C ARG A 6 4.59 6.76 -14.03
N TRP A 7 5.12 5.76 -14.71
CA TRP A 7 5.56 5.90 -16.09
C TRP A 7 4.39 6.05 -17.03
N LYS A 8 4.51 7.00 -17.96
CA LYS A 8 3.56 7.13 -19.08
C LYS A 8 3.86 6.04 -20.10
N LEU A 9 2.84 5.64 -20.83
CA LEU A 9 2.99 4.63 -21.89
C LEU A 9 4.00 5.05 -22.97
N LEU A 10 4.11 6.36 -23.25
CA LEU A 10 5.09 6.93 -24.17
C LEU A 10 6.52 6.89 -23.61
N GLU A 11 6.68 7.02 -22.29
CA GLU A 11 7.99 6.92 -21.64
C GLU A 11 8.48 5.47 -21.66
N LEU A 12 7.57 4.51 -21.46
CA LEU A 12 7.84 3.08 -21.65
C LEU A 12 8.22 2.72 -23.09
N GLU A 13 7.53 3.29 -24.07
CA GLU A 13 7.85 3.12 -25.48
C GLU A 13 9.26 3.66 -25.80
N ARG A 14 9.60 4.87 -25.33
CA ARG A 14 10.93 5.45 -25.54
C ARG A 14 12.04 4.69 -24.80
N ALA A 15 11.77 4.24 -23.58
CA ALA A 15 12.75 3.54 -22.76
C ALA A 15 13.08 2.15 -23.32
N ASN A 16 12.08 1.46 -23.88
CA ASN A 16 12.23 0.07 -24.32
C ASN A 16 12.33 -0.07 -25.86
N GLY A 17 12.07 0.99 -26.62
CA GLY A 17 12.01 0.94 -28.09
C GLY A 17 10.84 0.13 -28.64
N ILE A 18 9.80 -0.12 -27.83
CA ILE A 18 8.64 -0.95 -28.17
C ILE A 18 7.46 -0.06 -28.52
N GLU A 19 6.77 -0.33 -29.63
CA GLU A 19 5.58 0.40 -30.01
C GLU A 19 4.55 0.47 -28.86
N LYS A 20 3.99 1.66 -28.63
CA LYS A 20 2.95 1.94 -27.62
C LYS A 20 1.86 0.87 -27.52
N ARG A 21 1.36 0.37 -28.66
CA ARG A 21 0.31 -0.67 -28.72
C ARG A 21 0.77 -1.99 -28.12
N THR A 22 1.99 -2.39 -28.46
CA THR A 22 2.62 -3.61 -27.94
C THR A 22 2.88 -3.51 -26.45
N VAL A 23 3.38 -2.37 -25.96
CA VAL A 23 3.51 -2.12 -24.52
C VAL A 23 2.16 -2.24 -23.82
N HIS A 24 1.09 -1.64 -24.36
CA HIS A 24 -0.25 -1.75 -23.77
C HIS A 24 -0.75 -3.19 -23.72
N ARG A 25 -0.52 -3.97 -24.80
CA ARG A 25 -0.91 -5.38 -24.88
C ARG A 25 -0.20 -6.20 -23.81
N ILE A 26 1.12 -6.06 -23.66
CA ILE A 26 1.91 -6.80 -22.66
C ILE A 26 1.42 -6.45 -21.24
N LEU A 27 1.27 -5.16 -20.93
CA LEU A 27 0.82 -4.71 -19.62
C LEU A 27 -0.57 -5.29 -19.28
N ARG A 28 -1.51 -5.28 -20.22
CA ARG A 28 -2.89 -5.69 -19.96
C ARG A 28 -3.09 -7.21 -20.00
N ASN A 29 -2.48 -7.90 -20.97
CA ASN A 29 -2.81 -9.29 -21.29
C ASN A 29 -1.83 -10.28 -20.69
N GLU A 30 -0.54 -9.95 -20.63
CA GLU A 30 0.50 -10.86 -20.13
C GLU A 30 0.76 -10.63 -18.64
N GLN A 31 0.76 -9.36 -18.21
CA GLN A 31 1.00 -9.00 -16.80
C GLN A 31 -0.29 -8.76 -16.01
N HIS A 32 -1.44 -8.74 -16.68
CA HIS A 32 -2.76 -8.46 -16.08
C HIS A 32 -2.83 -7.15 -15.27
N LEU A 33 -2.03 -6.16 -15.67
CA LEU A 33 -2.02 -4.85 -15.05
C LEU A 33 -3.15 -3.98 -15.62
N ARG A 34 -3.74 -3.19 -14.73
CA ARG A 34 -4.74 -2.17 -15.09
C ARG A 34 -4.29 -0.81 -14.60
N LYS A 35 -4.62 0.24 -15.35
CA LYS A 35 -4.39 1.61 -14.91
C LYS A 35 -5.34 1.93 -13.75
N ILE A 36 -4.78 2.35 -12.62
CA ILE A 36 -5.54 2.80 -11.46
C ILE A 36 -5.22 4.28 -11.25
N ALA A 37 -6.26 5.10 -11.06
CA ALA A 37 -6.07 6.49 -10.69
C ALA A 37 -5.59 6.58 -9.24
N ALA A 38 -4.64 7.47 -8.95
CA ALA A 38 -4.23 7.72 -7.59
C ALA A 38 -5.43 8.19 -6.76
N ARG A 39 -5.55 7.70 -5.51
CA ARG A 39 -6.57 8.17 -4.59
C ARG A 39 -6.19 9.56 -4.09
N TRP A 40 -7.18 10.45 -3.99
CA TRP A 40 -6.97 11.74 -3.33
C TRP A 40 -6.78 11.52 -1.83
N VAL A 41 -5.79 12.19 -1.25
CA VAL A 41 -5.48 12.16 0.17
C VAL A 41 -5.52 13.60 0.68
N PRO A 42 -6.27 13.91 1.77
CA PRO A 42 -6.49 15.28 2.21
C PRO A 42 -5.23 16.08 2.51
N HIS A 43 -4.24 15.43 3.13
CA HIS A 43 -2.96 16.05 3.44
C HIS A 43 -1.89 14.97 3.61
N ALA A 44 -0.64 15.33 3.37
CA ALA A 44 0.48 14.50 3.76
C ALA A 44 0.55 14.45 5.30
N LEU A 45 0.69 13.25 5.86
CA LEU A 45 0.86 13.07 7.29
C LEU A 45 2.33 13.15 7.64
N THR A 46 2.66 13.97 8.64
CA THR A 46 3.97 13.91 9.29
C THR A 46 4.10 12.60 10.07
N GLU A 47 5.32 12.21 10.39
CA GLU A 47 5.58 10.98 11.15
C GLU A 47 4.86 11.01 12.52
N VAL A 48 4.92 12.13 13.23
CA VAL A 48 4.23 12.33 14.51
C VAL A 48 2.72 12.17 14.36
N GLN A 49 2.12 12.75 13.32
CA GLN A 49 0.68 12.61 13.07
C GLN A 49 0.28 11.17 12.74
N ARG A 50 1.15 10.42 12.06
CA ARG A 50 0.93 9.00 11.76
C ARG A 50 0.94 8.16 13.04
N TRP A 51 1.92 8.39 13.90
CA TRP A 51 2.01 7.72 15.20
C TRP A 51 0.82 8.04 16.11
N LEU A 52 0.40 9.31 16.15
CA LEU A 52 -0.77 9.71 16.93
C LEU A 52 -2.04 9.00 16.43
N ARG A 53 -2.27 8.97 15.11
CA ARG A 53 -3.42 8.24 14.53
C ARG A 53 -3.36 6.74 14.84
N TYR A 54 -2.17 6.15 14.77
CA TYR A 54 -1.97 4.75 15.12
C TYR A 54 -2.32 4.49 16.59
N ALA A 55 -1.79 5.29 17.53
CA ALA A 55 -2.06 5.14 18.95
C ALA A 55 -3.55 5.27 19.29
N ILE A 56 -4.24 6.26 18.71
CA ILE A 56 -5.68 6.49 18.90
C ILE A 56 -6.51 5.30 18.40
N CYS A 57 -6.15 4.69 17.27
CA CYS A 57 -6.89 3.55 16.74
C CYS A 57 -6.50 2.23 17.42
N PHE A 58 -5.23 2.08 17.83
CA PHE A 58 -4.68 0.83 18.32
C PHE A 58 -5.09 0.53 19.76
N ASP A 59 -5.02 1.50 20.67
CA ASP A 59 -5.35 1.30 22.09
C ASP A 59 -6.79 0.79 22.31
N PRO A 60 -7.85 1.45 21.77
CA PRO A 60 -9.21 0.93 21.91
C PRO A 60 -9.44 -0.39 21.16
N PHE A 61 -8.75 -0.63 20.03
CA PHE A 61 -8.84 -1.89 19.30
C PHE A 61 -8.24 -3.06 20.09
N ALA A 62 -7.04 -2.87 20.67
CA ALA A 62 -6.37 -3.87 21.50
C ALA A 62 -7.15 -4.18 22.77
N ARG A 63 -7.74 -3.17 23.43
CA ARG A 63 -8.60 -3.35 24.59
C ARG A 63 -9.85 -4.17 24.27
N ARG A 64 -10.53 -3.85 23.17
CA ARG A 64 -11.75 -4.57 22.72
C ARG A 64 -11.46 -6.04 22.40
N ASN A 65 -10.33 -6.31 21.75
CA ASN A 65 -9.90 -7.67 21.48
C ASN A 65 -9.54 -8.40 22.77
N ARG A 66 -8.82 -7.78 23.71
CA ARG A 66 -8.49 -8.40 25.00
C ARG A 66 -9.73 -8.78 25.82
N THR A 67 -10.77 -7.93 25.84
CA THR A 67 -12.04 -8.28 26.47
C THR A 67 -12.76 -9.41 25.76
N ALA A 68 -12.71 -9.47 24.42
CA ALA A 68 -13.33 -10.54 23.63
C ALA A 68 -12.67 -11.91 23.84
N ILE A 69 -11.33 -11.93 23.95
CA ILE A 69 -10.56 -13.15 24.24
C ILE A 69 -10.86 -13.63 25.67
N ASN A 70 -10.94 -12.71 26.63
CA ASN A 70 -11.27 -13.01 28.03
C ASN A 70 -12.74 -13.41 28.24
N SER A 71 -13.65 -13.03 27.32
CA SER A 71 -15.07 -13.40 27.34
C SER A 71 -15.39 -14.69 26.58
N GLY A 72 -14.36 -15.46 26.17
CA GLY A 72 -14.54 -16.84 25.69
C GLY A 72 -14.96 -17.02 24.23
N HIS A 73 -14.90 -15.99 23.38
CA HIS A 73 -15.14 -16.14 21.94
C HIS A 73 -13.81 -16.14 21.17
N GLU A 74 -13.42 -17.34 20.73
CA GLU A 74 -12.43 -17.75 19.71
C GLU A 74 -11.19 -16.90 19.34
N LYS A 75 -10.08 -17.65 19.22
CA LYS A 75 -8.74 -17.39 18.63
C LYS A 75 -8.38 -15.95 18.21
N SER A 76 -7.29 -15.46 18.79
CA SER A 76 -6.56 -14.25 18.39
C SER A 76 -6.38 -14.17 16.86
N PRO A 77 -6.71 -13.04 16.21
CA PRO A 77 -6.36 -12.82 14.81
C PRO A 77 -4.83 -12.72 14.69
N SER A 78 -4.22 -13.58 13.87
CA SER A 78 -2.82 -13.39 13.44
C SER A 78 -2.77 -12.12 12.60
N MET A 79 -2.20 -11.05 13.14
CA MET A 79 -1.81 -9.90 12.33
C MET A 79 -0.38 -10.12 11.85
N ASP A 80 -0.24 -10.75 10.69
CA ASP A 80 1.02 -10.82 9.95
C ASP A 80 1.39 -9.41 9.50
N PHE A 81 2.13 -8.71 10.35
CA PHE A 81 2.76 -7.45 10.00
C PHE A 81 3.84 -7.77 8.97
N ARG A 82 3.56 -7.60 7.67
CA ARG A 82 4.64 -7.47 6.68
C ARG A 82 5.31 -6.12 6.96
N PRO A 83 6.54 -6.09 7.49
CA PRO A 83 7.22 -4.82 7.67
C PRO A 83 7.53 -4.29 6.28
N GLY A 84 6.88 -3.18 5.91
CA GLY A 84 7.40 -2.34 4.84
C GLY A 84 8.79 -1.92 5.26
N HIS A 85 9.81 -2.38 4.53
CA HIS A 85 11.21 -2.09 4.80
C HIS A 85 11.39 -0.58 4.97
N THR A 86 11.67 -0.20 6.22
CA THR A 86 12.20 1.12 6.53
C THR A 86 13.64 1.14 6.02
N ASN A 87 14.04 2.19 5.31
CA ASN A 87 15.44 2.57 5.30
C ASN A 87 15.54 4.08 5.42
N GLN A 88 16.13 4.48 6.55
CA GLN A 88 16.75 5.77 6.77
C GLN A 88 17.95 5.93 5.82
N LYS A 89 18.18 7.18 5.41
CA LYS A 89 19.29 7.74 4.63
C LYS A 89 19.16 7.70 3.11
#